data_AF-A0A842U5L5-F1
#
_entry.id   AF-A0A842U5L5-F1
#
_cell.length_a   1.000
_cell.length_b   1.000
_cell.length_c   1.000
_cell.angle_alpha   90.00
_cell.angle_beta   90.00
_cell.angle_gamma   90.00
#
_symmetry.space_group_name_H-M   'P 1'
#
loop_
_entity.id
_entity.type
_entity.pdbx_description
1 polymer ?
#
loop_
_entity_poly.entity_id
_entity_poly.type
_entity_poly.pdbx_seq_one_letter_code
_entity_poly.pdbx_strand_id
1 'polypeptide(L)'
;MGFFSFFKPRKKNIEKTSINNLDEIINKKKDYTKQQELIRTIKELVSEFREDIKEKLEILEKIDLTQKKADSRTKFIIKENLTNYMTHLQKLINSLEIDASDLTDLIKKINSVFYDFEKKSHPNFQKATFLIGKELGDTKKSIDNFFKNLNKKISENKDFIDSLKIIFLI
;
A
#
# COMPACT_ATOMS: atom_id res chain seq x y z
N MET A 1 60.35 36.92 29.50
CA MET A 1 59.40 35.79 29.64
C MET A 1 58.10 36.32 30.21
N GLY A 2 56.99 36.22 29.46
CA GLY A 2 55.65 36.48 29.97
C GLY A 2 54.76 35.28 29.62
N PHE A 3 54.79 34.23 30.46
CA PHE A 3 54.16 32.92 30.21
C PHE A 3 52.67 32.85 30.59
N PHE A 4 51.94 33.97 30.60
CA PHE A 4 50.54 33.99 31.07
C PHE A 4 49.55 34.78 30.19
N SER A 5 49.76 34.83 28.88
CA SER A 5 48.76 35.39 27.95
C SER A 5 47.66 34.39 27.51
N PHE A 6 47.60 33.19 28.10
CA PHE A 6 46.71 32.10 27.67
C PHE A 6 45.32 32.08 28.34
N PHE A 7 45.06 32.93 29.35
CA PHE A 7 43.76 32.99 30.02
C PHE A 7 42.93 34.21 29.63
N LYS A 8 42.78 34.44 28.32
CA LYS A 8 41.65 35.27 27.84
C LYS A 8 40.42 34.35 27.80
N PRO A 9 39.33 34.62 28.54
CA PRO A 9 38.09 33.90 28.31
C PRO A 9 37.69 34.18 26.87
N ARG A 10 37.79 33.16 25.99
CA ARG A 10 37.07 33.18 24.72
C ARG A 10 35.63 33.34 25.13
N LYS A 11 35.04 34.52 24.90
CA LYS A 11 33.59 34.67 24.86
C LYS A 11 33.12 33.66 23.82
N LYS A 12 32.73 32.46 24.28
CA LYS A 12 31.86 31.59 23.53
C LYS A 12 30.64 32.47 23.30
N ASN A 13 30.50 32.99 22.07
CA ASN A 13 29.19 33.22 21.53
C ASN A 13 28.54 31.84 21.54
N ILE A 14 27.95 31.50 22.69
CA ILE A 14 26.79 30.63 22.71
C ILE A 14 25.81 31.46 21.91
N GLU A 15 25.76 31.21 20.60
CA GLU A 15 24.56 31.51 19.85
C GLU A 15 23.45 30.98 20.73
N LYS A 16 22.63 31.90 21.25
CA LYS A 16 21.31 31.52 21.74
C LYS A 16 20.63 30.94 20.52
N THR A 17 20.83 29.65 20.25
CA THR A 17 19.88 28.85 19.49
C THR A 17 18.59 29.06 20.24
N SER A 18 17.79 29.98 19.70
CA SER A 18 16.50 30.35 20.27
C SER A 18 15.78 29.06 20.61
N ILE A 19 15.20 28.97 21.80
CA ILE A 19 14.42 27.81 22.24
C ILE A 19 13.37 27.43 21.17
N ASN A 20 12.92 28.41 20.37
CA ASN A 20 12.08 28.23 19.20
C ASN A 20 12.66 27.26 18.13
N ASN A 21 13.98 27.22 17.94
CA ASN A 21 14.62 26.28 17.00
C ASN A 21 14.64 24.85 17.56
N LEU A 22 14.70 24.69 18.90
CA LEU A 22 14.64 23.36 19.52
C LEU A 22 13.24 22.77 19.39
N ASP A 23 12.20 23.56 19.63
CA ASP A 23 10.82 23.13 19.44
C ASP A 23 10.53 22.76 17.97
N GLU A 24 11.05 23.53 17.02
CA GLU A 24 10.93 23.23 15.59
C GLU A 24 11.64 21.92 15.19
N ILE A 25 12.85 21.68 15.73
CA ILE A 25 13.59 20.43 15.50
C ILE A 25 12.88 19.24 16.15
N ILE A 26 12.36 19.40 17.36
CA ILE A 26 11.61 18.36 18.07
C ILE A 26 10.33 18.00 17.31
N ASN A 27 9.59 18.99 16.82
CA ASN A 27 8.36 18.78 16.06
C ASN A 27 8.65 18.10 14.71
N LYS A 28 9.66 18.57 13.96
CA LYS A 28 10.11 17.91 12.72
C LYS A 28 10.49 16.44 12.94
N LYS A 29 11.17 16.14 14.05
CA LYS A 29 11.54 14.76 14.40
C LYS A 29 10.32 13.90 14.72
N LYS A 30 9.34 14.45 15.46
CA LYS A 30 8.07 13.75 15.77
C LYS A 30 7.28 13.43 14.51
N ASP A 31 7.15 14.39 13.58
CA ASP A 31 6.44 14.19 12.31
C ASP A 31 7.12 13.13 11.45
N TYR A 32 8.45 13.16 11.36
CA TYR A 32 9.22 12.13 10.67
C TYR A 32 9.00 10.74 11.29
N THR A 33 9.08 10.61 12.62
CA THR A 33 8.85 9.33 13.30
C THR A 33 7.44 8.82 13.05
N LYS A 34 6.42 9.68 13.18
CA LYS A 34 5.02 9.32 12.90
C LYS A 34 4.83 8.87 11.45
N GLN A 35 5.48 9.55 10.50
CA GLN A 35 5.45 9.16 9.10
C GLN A 35 6.04 7.78 8.86
N GLN A 36 7.20 7.50 9.45
CA GLN A 36 7.88 6.20 9.32
C GLN A 36 7.06 5.06 9.93
N GLU A 37 6.43 5.29 11.08
CA GLU A 37 5.52 4.32 11.70
C GLU A 37 4.33 4.00 10.78
N LEU A 38 3.71 5.02 10.17
CA LEU A 38 2.61 4.80 9.23
C LEU A 38 3.03 4.09 7.95
N ILE A 39 4.18 4.46 7.38
CA ILE A 39 4.75 3.77 6.23
C ILE A 39 4.97 2.29 6.57
N ARG A 40 5.52 1.99 7.74
CA ARG A 40 5.74 0.61 8.19
C ARG A 40 4.42 -0.16 8.28
N THR A 41 3.42 0.39 8.95
CA THR A 41 2.11 -0.27 9.10
C THR A 41 1.39 -0.47 7.77
N ILE A 42 1.48 0.48 6.83
CA ILE A 42 0.91 0.30 5.50
C ILE A 42 1.67 -0.78 4.72
N LYS A 43 3.00 -0.83 4.82
CA LYS A 43 3.81 -1.89 4.19
C LYS A 43 3.47 -3.27 4.76
N GLU A 44 3.24 -3.38 6.06
CA GLU A 44 2.75 -4.61 6.71
C GLU A 44 1.39 -5.04 6.13
N LEU A 45 0.42 -4.12 6.05
CA LEU A 45 -0.89 -4.39 5.43
C LEU A 45 -0.78 -4.85 3.96
N VAL A 46 0.11 -4.22 3.19
CA VAL A 46 0.37 -4.62 1.81
C VAL A 46 0.98 -6.02 1.75
N SER A 47 1.90 -6.35 2.65
CA SER A 47 2.50 -7.68 2.73
C SER A 47 1.47 -8.75 3.07
N GLU A 48 0.63 -8.52 4.09
CA GLU A 48 -0.45 -9.43 4.47
C GLU A 48 -1.44 -9.65 3.31
N PHE A 49 -1.83 -8.57 2.63
CA PHE A 49 -2.70 -8.65 1.47
C PHE A 49 -2.08 -9.46 0.33
N ARG A 50 -0.78 -9.30 0.06
CA ARG A 50 -0.10 -10.08 -0.99
C ARG A 50 -0.13 -11.58 -0.70
N GLU A 51 0.09 -11.97 0.55
CA GLU A 51 0.02 -13.39 0.94
C GLU A 51 -1.42 -13.93 0.82
N ASP A 52 -2.43 -13.20 1.30
CA ASP A 52 -3.84 -13.65 1.15
C ASP A 52 -4.24 -13.81 -0.32
N ILE A 53 -3.80 -12.91 -1.22
CA ILE A 53 -4.07 -13.06 -2.66
C ILE A 53 -3.31 -14.25 -3.27
N LYS A 54 -2.09 -14.56 -2.83
CA LYS A 54 -1.36 -15.77 -3.26
C LYS A 54 -2.14 -17.03 -2.87
N GLU A 55 -2.65 -17.10 -1.64
CA GLU A 55 -3.51 -18.21 -1.21
C GLU A 55 -4.76 -18.32 -2.08
N LYS A 56 -5.40 -17.19 -2.43
CA LYS A 56 -6.56 -17.21 -3.34
C LYS A 56 -6.17 -17.70 -4.74
N LEU A 57 -5.00 -17.33 -5.26
CA LEU A 57 -4.52 -17.81 -6.56
C LEU A 57 -4.40 -19.34 -6.59
N GLU A 58 -3.85 -19.95 -5.55
CA GLU A 58 -3.75 -21.41 -5.46
C GLU A 58 -5.13 -22.10 -5.46
N ILE A 59 -6.14 -21.47 -4.85
CA ILE A 59 -7.52 -21.98 -4.86
C ILE A 59 -8.11 -21.86 -6.27
N LEU A 60 -7.91 -20.71 -6.93
CA LEU A 60 -8.41 -20.46 -8.28
C LEU A 60 -7.79 -21.40 -9.33
N GLU A 61 -6.51 -21.75 -9.18
CA GLU A 61 -5.82 -22.70 -10.07
C GLU A 61 -6.42 -24.10 -10.04
N LYS A 62 -6.98 -24.51 -8.89
CA LYS A 62 -7.55 -25.85 -8.68
C LYS A 62 -8.98 -25.99 -9.18
N ILE A 63 -9.56 -24.93 -9.76
CA ILE A 63 -10.93 -24.94 -10.25
C ILE A 63 -11.06 -25.87 -11.46
N ASP A 64 -11.88 -26.91 -11.30
CA ASP A 64 -12.29 -27.78 -12.39
C ASP A 64 -13.64 -27.33 -12.99
N LEU A 65 -13.59 -26.75 -14.19
CA LEU A 65 -14.77 -26.33 -14.94
C LEU A 65 -15.48 -27.50 -15.65
N THR A 66 -14.86 -28.67 -15.75
CA THR A 66 -15.47 -29.83 -16.45
C THR A 66 -16.72 -30.31 -15.73
N GLN A 67 -16.74 -30.21 -14.39
CA GLN A 67 -17.87 -30.60 -13.53
C GLN A 67 -19.05 -29.63 -13.57
N LYS A 68 -18.89 -28.42 -14.14
CA LYS A 68 -19.94 -27.40 -14.18
C LYS A 68 -20.94 -27.70 -15.32
N LYS A 69 -22.22 -27.40 -15.11
CA LYS A 69 -23.28 -27.58 -16.11
C LYS A 69 -23.29 -26.43 -17.12
N ALA A 70 -22.43 -26.53 -18.13
CA ALA A 70 -22.33 -25.60 -19.25
C ALA A 70 -21.78 -26.31 -20.50
N ASP A 71 -21.98 -25.72 -21.67
CA ASP A 71 -21.39 -26.22 -22.92
C ASP A 71 -19.86 -26.01 -22.95
N SER A 72 -19.19 -26.73 -23.84
CA SER A 72 -17.73 -26.72 -23.95
C SER A 72 -17.17 -25.34 -24.29
N ARG A 73 -17.86 -24.57 -25.14
CA ARG A 73 -17.44 -23.23 -25.54
C ARG A 73 -17.52 -22.26 -24.36
N THR A 74 -18.60 -22.30 -23.60
CA THR A 74 -18.76 -21.49 -22.38
C THR A 74 -17.68 -21.83 -21.35
N LYS A 75 -17.42 -23.12 -21.11
CA LYS A 75 -16.33 -23.56 -20.21
C LYS A 75 -14.96 -23.05 -20.67
N PHE A 76 -14.68 -23.11 -21.97
CA PHE A 76 -13.43 -22.62 -22.54
C PHE A 76 -13.24 -21.12 -22.34
N ILE A 77 -14.26 -20.32 -22.66
CA ILE A 77 -14.22 -18.86 -22.48
C ILE A 77 -13.97 -18.52 -21.00
N ILE A 78 -14.65 -19.20 -20.08
CA ILE A 78 -14.50 -18.94 -18.66
C ILE A 78 -13.12 -19.32 -18.16
N LYS A 79 -12.57 -20.45 -18.63
CA LYS A 79 -11.21 -20.86 -18.32
C LYS A 79 -10.19 -19.81 -18.74
N GLU A 80 -10.30 -19.33 -19.98
CA GLU A 80 -9.42 -18.29 -20.52
C GLU A 80 -9.49 -17.00 -19.69
N ASN A 81 -10.71 -16.55 -19.35
CA ASN A 81 -10.90 -15.34 -18.55
C ASN A 81 -10.41 -15.52 -17.10
N LEU A 82 -10.57 -16.71 -16.51
CA LEU A 82 -10.00 -17.03 -15.20
C LEU A 82 -8.47 -16.95 -15.24
N THR A 83 -7.81 -17.57 -16.23
CA THR A 83 -6.35 -17.52 -16.39
C THR A 83 -5.86 -16.08 -16.59
N ASN A 84 -6.56 -15.27 -17.38
CA ASN A 84 -6.24 -13.85 -17.56
C ASN A 84 -6.40 -13.07 -16.25
N TYR A 85 -7.49 -13.29 -15.51
CA TYR A 85 -7.72 -12.65 -14.22
C TYR A 85 -6.62 -13.01 -13.21
N MET A 86 -6.26 -14.29 -13.10
CA MET A 86 -5.14 -14.76 -12.27
C MET A 86 -3.82 -14.10 -12.67
N THR A 87 -3.56 -13.95 -13.98
CA THR A 87 -2.37 -13.24 -14.48
C THR A 87 -2.35 -11.78 -14.01
N HIS A 88 -3.52 -11.11 -13.98
CA HIS A 88 -3.62 -9.75 -13.45
C HIS A 88 -3.43 -9.69 -11.93
N LEU A 89 -3.92 -10.67 -11.17
CA LEU A 89 -3.68 -10.79 -9.73
C LEU A 89 -2.18 -11.00 -9.43
N GLN A 90 -1.50 -11.85 -10.19
CA GLN A 90 -0.07 -12.05 -10.05
C GLN A 90 0.71 -10.75 -10.31
N LYS A 91 0.31 -10.01 -11.35
CA LYS A 91 0.88 -8.68 -11.65
C LYS A 91 0.62 -7.70 -10.51
N LEU A 92 -0.58 -7.69 -9.94
CA LEU A 92 -0.93 -6.87 -8.77
C LEU A 92 0.01 -7.17 -7.60
N ILE A 93 0.18 -8.44 -7.22
CA ILE A 93 1.09 -8.85 -6.15
C ILE A 93 2.51 -8.36 -6.39
N ASN A 94 3.01 -8.46 -7.62
CA ASN A 94 4.37 -8.05 -7.97
C ASN A 94 4.50 -6.52 -7.97
N SER A 95 3.51 -5.80 -8.48
CA SER A 95 3.51 -4.33 -8.53
C SER A 95 3.34 -3.67 -7.16
N LEU A 96 2.90 -4.41 -6.14
CA LEU A 96 2.81 -3.95 -4.76
C LEU A 96 4.14 -4.05 -3.98
N GLU A 97 5.23 -4.50 -4.60
CA GLU A 97 6.60 -4.32 -4.07
C GLU A 97 7.05 -2.86 -4.24
N ILE A 98 6.42 -1.98 -3.46
CA ILE A 98 6.57 -0.54 -3.59
C ILE A 98 7.73 -0.07 -2.71
N ASP A 99 8.76 0.44 -3.36
CA ASP A 99 9.69 1.36 -2.73
C ASP A 99 9.11 2.78 -2.79
N ALA A 100 9.09 3.46 -1.64
CA ALA A 100 8.47 4.77 -1.50
C ALA A 100 9.34 5.69 -0.66
N SER A 101 9.51 6.91 -1.16
CA SER A 101 10.32 7.94 -0.51
C SER A 101 9.64 8.52 0.72
N ASP A 102 8.32 8.63 0.68
CA ASP A 102 7.49 9.16 1.75
C ASP A 102 6.08 8.54 1.75
N LEU A 103 5.26 8.92 2.74
CA LEU A 103 3.90 8.41 2.89
C LEU A 103 2.97 8.77 1.70
N THR A 104 3.16 9.96 1.13
CA THR A 104 2.34 10.44 0.00
C THR A 104 2.65 9.62 -1.25
N ASP A 105 3.93 9.40 -1.53
CA ASP A 105 4.42 8.58 -2.63
C ASP A 105 3.94 7.13 -2.49
N LEU A 106 4.01 6.57 -1.28
CA LEU A 106 3.52 5.22 -0.99
C LEU A 106 2.04 5.07 -1.35
N ILE A 107 1.19 5.96 -0.85
CA ILE A 107 -0.26 5.93 -1.09
C ILE A 107 -0.58 6.12 -2.57
N LYS A 108 0.09 7.06 -3.25
CA LYS A 108 -0.10 7.29 -4.69
C LYS A 108 0.26 6.06 -5.52
N LYS A 109 1.37 5.40 -5.20
CA LYS A 109 1.80 4.16 -5.87
C LYS A 109 0.80 3.04 -5.65
N ILE A 110 0.31 2.84 -4.42
CA ILE A 110 -0.74 1.85 -4.13
C ILE A 110 -1.98 2.14 -4.99
N ASN A 111 -2.50 3.37 -4.97
CA ASN A 111 -3.68 3.73 -5.75
C ASN A 111 -3.48 3.50 -7.26
N SER A 112 -2.32 3.90 -7.79
CA SER A 112 -2.00 3.68 -9.21
C SER A 112 -1.98 2.20 -9.58
N VAL A 113 -1.40 1.36 -8.72
CA VAL A 113 -1.34 -0.09 -8.94
C VAL A 113 -2.73 -0.71 -8.97
N PHE A 114 -3.59 -0.33 -8.02
CA PHE A 114 -4.96 -0.84 -7.97
C PHE A 114 -5.84 -0.32 -9.11
N TYR A 115 -5.71 0.95 -9.49
CA TYR A 115 -6.41 1.50 -10.65
C TYR A 115 -6.05 0.74 -11.93
N ASP A 116 -4.76 0.48 -12.14
CA ASP A 116 -4.29 -0.30 -13.28
C ASP A 116 -4.80 -1.74 -13.26
N PHE A 117 -4.81 -2.36 -12.09
CA PHE A 117 -5.32 -3.70 -11.88
C PHE A 117 -6.82 -3.77 -12.21
N GLU A 118 -7.63 -2.89 -11.65
CA GLU A 118 -9.08 -2.87 -11.87
C GLU A 118 -9.40 -2.68 -13.35
N LYS A 119 -8.80 -1.66 -13.98
CA LYS A 119 -8.99 -1.36 -15.40
C LYS A 119 -8.73 -2.56 -16.32
N LYS A 120 -7.69 -3.35 -16.02
CA LYS A 120 -7.26 -4.48 -16.86
C LYS A 120 -7.99 -5.78 -16.50
N SER A 121 -8.28 -6.00 -15.23
CA SER A 121 -8.81 -7.27 -14.72
C SER A 121 -10.34 -7.36 -14.79
N HIS A 122 -11.05 -6.23 -14.73
CA HIS A 122 -12.50 -6.19 -14.59
C HIS A 122 -13.27 -6.99 -15.66
N PRO A 123 -12.94 -6.89 -16.97
CA PRO A 123 -13.66 -7.66 -17.99
C PRO A 123 -13.49 -9.18 -17.83
N ASN A 124 -12.29 -9.60 -17.41
CA ASN A 124 -11.97 -11.01 -17.17
C ASN A 124 -12.68 -11.54 -15.93
N PHE A 125 -12.70 -10.74 -14.85
CA PHE A 125 -13.44 -11.06 -13.62
C PHE A 125 -14.93 -11.29 -13.89
N GLN A 126 -15.57 -10.35 -14.59
CA GLN A 126 -17.01 -10.43 -14.89
C GLN A 126 -17.35 -11.70 -15.68
N LYS A 127 -16.57 -11.99 -16.73
CA LYS A 127 -16.79 -13.18 -17.58
C LYS A 127 -16.55 -14.48 -16.82
N ALA A 128 -15.52 -14.53 -15.98
CA ALA A 128 -15.20 -15.71 -15.20
C ALA A 128 -16.26 -15.99 -14.11
N THR A 129 -16.89 -14.96 -13.55
CA THR A 129 -17.91 -15.06 -12.47
C THR A 129 -19.12 -15.91 -12.87
N PHE A 130 -19.39 -16.09 -14.16
CA PHE A 130 -20.54 -16.85 -14.66
C PHE A 130 -20.65 -18.30 -14.11
N LEU A 131 -19.54 -19.01 -13.93
CA LEU A 131 -19.55 -20.39 -13.35
C LEU A 131 -18.85 -20.53 -11.99
N ILE A 132 -18.06 -19.51 -11.61
CA ILE A 132 -17.16 -19.56 -10.43
C ILE A 132 -17.24 -18.28 -9.58
N GLY A 133 -18.43 -17.70 -9.51
CA GLY A 133 -18.65 -16.46 -8.79
C GLY A 133 -18.45 -16.55 -7.28
N LYS A 134 -18.57 -17.75 -6.67
CA LYS A 134 -18.31 -17.92 -5.24
C LYS A 134 -16.82 -17.75 -4.95
N GLU A 135 -15.99 -18.45 -5.71
CA GLU A 135 -14.54 -18.47 -5.60
C GLU A 135 -13.95 -17.08 -5.88
N LEU A 136 -14.38 -16.43 -6.96
CA LEU A 136 -13.98 -15.06 -7.29
C LEU A 136 -14.53 -14.02 -6.30
N GLY A 137 -15.69 -14.30 -5.70
CA GLY A 137 -16.28 -13.46 -4.66
C GLY A 137 -15.41 -13.39 -3.41
N ASP A 138 -14.73 -14.48 -3.05
CA ASP A 138 -13.82 -14.48 -1.90
C ASP A 138 -12.53 -13.70 -2.19
N THR A 139 -11.98 -13.78 -3.40
CA THR A 139 -10.88 -12.89 -3.83
C THR A 139 -11.29 -11.42 -3.81
N LYS A 140 -12.51 -11.11 -4.25
CA LYS A 140 -13.02 -9.73 -4.20
C LYS A 140 -13.12 -9.22 -2.76
N LYS A 141 -13.61 -10.03 -1.83
CA LYS A 141 -13.67 -9.66 -0.40
C LYS A 141 -12.29 -9.37 0.17
N SER A 142 -11.26 -10.11 -0.21
CA SER A 142 -9.87 -9.83 0.20
C SER A 142 -9.42 -8.43 -0.23
N ILE A 143 -9.72 -8.05 -1.48
CA ILE A 143 -9.44 -6.70 -2.02
C ILE A 143 -10.24 -5.64 -1.25
N ASP A 144 -11.54 -5.86 -1.04
CA ASP A 144 -12.41 -4.92 -0.33
C ASP A 144 -11.94 -4.72 1.14
N ASN A 145 -11.53 -5.81 1.80
CA ASN A 145 -11.01 -5.77 3.16
C ASN A 145 -9.67 -5.02 3.25
N PHE A 146 -8.79 -5.19 2.26
CA PHE A 146 -7.56 -4.41 2.18
C PHE A 146 -7.84 -2.91 2.15
N PHE A 147 -8.73 -2.46 1.25
CA PHE A 147 -9.09 -1.04 1.17
C PHE A 147 -9.75 -0.53 2.44
N LYS A 148 -10.62 -1.33 3.06
CA LYS A 148 -11.23 -0.98 4.35
C LYS A 148 -10.17 -0.77 5.43
N ASN A 149 -9.17 -1.64 5.52
CA ASN A 149 -8.09 -1.55 6.50
C ASN A 149 -7.16 -0.37 6.20
N LEU A 150 -6.81 -0.15 4.94
CA LEU A 150 -6.02 1.00 4.49
C LEU A 150 -6.73 2.31 4.87
N ASN A 151 -8.01 2.44 4.51
CA ASN A 151 -8.82 3.63 4.80
C ASN A 151 -8.98 3.88 6.30
N LYS A 152 -9.11 2.81 7.08
CA LYS A 152 -9.11 2.91 8.54
C LYS A 152 -7.81 3.51 9.05
N LYS A 153 -6.65 3.01 8.59
CA LYS A 153 -5.33 3.54 9.00
C LYS A 153 -5.11 5.00 8.61
N ILE A 154 -5.58 5.36 7.42
CA ILE A 154 -5.56 6.74 6.96
C ILE A 154 -6.45 7.62 7.85
N SER A 155 -7.68 7.19 8.12
CA SER A 155 -8.65 7.95 8.90
C SER A 155 -8.21 8.15 10.35
N GLU A 156 -7.61 7.12 10.96
CA GLU A 156 -6.98 7.20 12.29
C GLU A 156 -5.86 8.25 12.37
N ASN A 157 -5.30 8.65 11.22
CA ASN A 157 -4.17 9.59 11.11
C ASN A 157 -4.52 10.82 10.27
N LYS A 158 -5.80 11.12 10.12
CA LYS A 158 -6.30 12.14 9.20
C LYS A 158 -5.64 13.50 9.39
N ASP A 159 -5.55 14.01 10.62
CA ASP A 159 -4.95 15.33 10.88
C ASP A 159 -3.51 15.43 10.37
N PHE A 160 -2.74 14.34 10.51
CA PHE A 160 -1.37 14.27 10.02
C PHE A 160 -1.33 14.17 8.49
N ILE A 161 -2.20 13.36 7.91
CA ILE A 161 -2.28 13.16 6.45
C ILE A 161 -2.77 14.41 5.71
N ASP A 162 -3.75 15.11 6.28
CA ASP A 162 -4.26 16.39 5.77
C ASP A 162 -3.18 17.46 5.82
N SER A 163 -2.32 17.45 6.87
CA SER A 163 -1.15 18.34 6.94
C SER A 163 -0.14 18.11 5.80
N LEU A 164 -0.10 16.89 5.26
CA LEU A 164 0.72 16.50 4.11
C LEU A 164 0.06 16.78 2.75
N LYS A 165 -1.18 17.31 2.73
CA LYS A 165 -1.99 17.61 1.52
C LYS A 165 -2.18 16.38 0.62
N ILE A 166 -2.39 15.21 1.21
CA ILE A 166 -2.60 13.97 0.47
C ILE A 166 -4.06 13.91 -0.01
N ILE A 167 -4.27 13.82 -1.33
CA ILE A 167 -5.59 13.61 -1.94
C ILE A 167 -5.79 12.11 -2.17
N PHE A 168 -6.87 11.56 -1.62
CA PHE A 168 -7.33 10.21 -1.92
C PHE A 168 -8.27 10.23 -3.12
N LEU A 169 -7.97 9.38 -4.11
CA LEU A 169 -8.92 8.99 -5.15
C LEU A 169 -9.36 7.58 -4.78
N ILE A 170 -10.40 7.48 -3.97
CA ILE A 170 -11.16 6.24 -3.78
C ILE A 170 -12.56 6.52 -4.27
#